data_AF-A0A1B6G296-F1
#
_entry.id   AF-A0A1B6G296-F1
#
_cell.length_a   1.000
_cell.length_b   1.000
_cell.length_c   1.000
_cell.angle_alpha   90.00
_cell.angle_beta   90.00
_cell.angle_gamma   90.00
#
_symmetry.space_group_name_H-M   'P 1'
#
loop_
_entity.id
_entity.type
_entity.pdbx_description
1 polymer ?
#
loop_
_entity_poly.entity_id
_entity_poly.type
_entity_poly.pdbx_seq_one_letter_code
_entity_poly.pdbx_strand_id
1 'polypeptide(L)'
;TGKIVKKYRFTSCIASCTSSRVVKLSDKKVSARSLMYKIKLKKDITELFEQDEVSRQCAGKKETITRGKIKMQKRLLNDTLKNLHMKFVSCYEDHKRLSYSLFCK
;
A
#
# COMPACT_ATOMS: atom_id res chain seq x y z
N THR A 1 21.21 19.72 26.36
CA THR A 1 22.46 18.92 26.31
C THR A 1 23.40 19.37 27.41
N GLY A 2 23.84 18.45 28.27
CA GLY A 2 24.68 18.75 29.45
C GLY A 2 26.06 19.31 29.09
N LYS A 3 26.68 20.04 30.04
CA LYS A 3 28.00 20.69 29.87
C LYS A 3 29.11 19.70 29.48
N ILE A 4 29.06 18.47 30.02
CA ILE A 4 30.02 17.39 29.72
C ILE A 4 29.97 16.97 28.24
N VAL A 5 28.76 16.85 27.66
CA VAL A 5 28.55 16.44 26.26
C VAL A 5 29.16 17.45 25.30
N LYS A 6 28.99 18.75 25.60
CA LYS A 6 29.56 19.83 24.81
C LYS A 6 31.09 19.90 24.94
N LYS A 7 31.63 19.73 26.15
CA LYS A 7 33.09 19.72 26.43
C LYS A 7 33.84 18.69 25.58
N TYR A 8 33.28 17.49 25.47
CA TYR A 8 33.88 16.39 24.71
C TYR A 8 33.32 16.25 23.28
N ARG A 9 32.53 17.24 22.80
CA ARG A 9 31.99 17.30 21.43
C ARG A 9 31.20 16.05 20.98
N PHE A 10 30.56 15.34 21.91
CA PHE A 10 29.75 14.15 21.62
C PHE A 10 28.34 14.45 21.07
N THR A 11 28.05 15.71 20.70
CA THR A 11 26.73 16.12 20.22
C THR A 11 26.29 15.37 18.96
N SER A 12 27.21 15.08 18.04
CA SER A 12 26.92 14.34 16.80
C SER A 12 26.67 12.86 17.06
N CYS A 13 27.43 12.23 17.95
CA CYS A 13 27.25 10.83 18.35
C CYS A 13 25.88 10.64 19.03
N ILE A 14 25.55 11.48 20.02
CA ILE A 14 24.24 11.42 20.68
C ILE A 14 23.11 11.69 19.67
N ALA A 15 23.27 12.67 18.78
CA ALA A 15 22.30 12.91 17.72
C ALA A 15 22.15 11.68 16.81
N SER A 16 23.22 10.97 16.46
CA SER A 16 23.11 9.74 15.67
C SER A 16 22.38 8.60 16.39
N CYS A 17 22.56 8.45 17.71
CA CYS A 17 21.92 7.39 18.48
C CYS A 17 20.47 7.71 18.87
N THR A 18 20.13 9.00 19.01
CA THR A 18 18.81 9.45 19.49
C THR A 18 17.94 10.05 18.39
N SER A 19 18.49 10.35 17.22
CA SER A 19 17.72 10.88 16.09
C SER A 19 16.85 9.76 15.51
N SER A 20 15.57 9.84 15.81
CA SER A 20 14.50 9.04 15.21
C SER A 20 14.36 9.24 13.69
N ARG A 21 15.07 10.20 13.08
CA ARG A 21 15.04 10.44 11.63
C ARG A 21 16.06 9.64 10.83
N VAL A 22 17.06 9.01 11.45
CA VAL A 22 18.05 8.19 10.74
C VAL A 22 17.74 6.72 10.97
N VAL A 23 16.54 6.29 10.58
CA VAL A 23 16.35 4.87 10.28
C VAL A 23 17.15 4.64 9.00
N LYS A 24 18.35 4.05 9.13
CA LYS A 24 18.99 3.42 7.97
C LYS A 24 18.00 2.35 7.52
N LEU A 25 17.23 2.65 6.48
CA LEU A 25 16.50 1.65 5.72
C LEU A 25 17.58 0.71 5.21
N SER A 26 17.85 -0.36 5.95
CA SER A 26 18.58 -1.47 5.37
C SER A 26 17.81 -1.84 4.11
N ASP A 27 18.50 -1.93 2.98
CA ASP A 27 17.94 -2.53 1.77
C ASP A 27 17.63 -3.98 2.11
N LYS A 28 16.47 -4.20 2.72
CA LYS A 28 15.95 -5.52 3.00
C LYS A 28 15.71 -6.12 1.64
N LYS A 29 16.61 -7.02 1.21
CA LYS A 29 16.42 -7.83 0.01
C LYS A 29 15.07 -8.53 0.16
N VAL A 30 14.06 -8.02 -0.55
CA VAL A 30 12.73 -8.62 -0.55
C VAL A 30 12.88 -9.97 -1.24
N SER A 31 12.51 -11.05 -0.57
CA SER A 31 12.51 -12.38 -1.16
C SER A 31 11.68 -12.38 -2.44
N ALA A 32 12.17 -13.02 -3.51
CA ALA A 32 11.44 -13.18 -4.77
C ALA A 32 10.01 -13.72 -4.56
N ARG A 33 9.83 -14.63 -3.59
CA ARG A 33 8.52 -15.16 -3.19
C ARG A 33 7.59 -14.07 -2.65
N SER A 34 8.10 -13.17 -1.82
CA SER A 34 7.31 -12.06 -1.27
C SER A 34 6.90 -11.07 -2.37
N LEU A 35 7.80 -10.81 -3.33
CA LEU A 35 7.49 -9.97 -4.47
C LEU A 35 6.40 -10.60 -5.36
N MET A 36 6.54 -11.89 -5.69
CA MET A 36 5.55 -12.63 -6.48
C MET A 36 4.17 -12.62 -5.80
N TYR A 37 4.11 -12.84 -4.48
CA TYR A 37 2.85 -12.75 -3.73
C TYR A 37 2.22 -11.36 -3.84
N LYS A 38 3.01 -10.27 -3.72
CA LYS A 38 2.49 -8.91 -3.88
C LYS A 38 1.95 -8.63 -5.27
N ILE A 39 2.62 -9.14 -6.31
CA ILE A 39 2.17 -9.02 -7.69
C ILE A 39 0.85 -9.75 -7.89
N LYS A 40 0.74 -11.00 -7.40
CA LYS A 40 -0.50 -11.78 -7.44
C LYS A 40 -1.63 -11.07 -6.71
N LEU A 41 -1.39 -10.68 -5.46
CA LEU A 41 -2.37 -9.96 -4.64
C LEU A 41 -2.87 -8.68 -5.33
N LYS A 42 -1.98 -7.90 -5.92
CA LYS A 42 -2.37 -6.68 -6.64
C LYS A 42 -3.25 -7.00 -7.85
N LYS A 43 -2.93 -8.07 -8.58
CA LYS A 43 -3.71 -8.53 -9.72
C LYS A 43 -5.12 -8.94 -9.28
N ASP A 44 -5.21 -9.78 -8.27
CA ASP A 44 -6.48 -10.32 -7.77
C ASP A 44 -7.39 -9.21 -7.21
N ILE A 45 -6.80 -8.23 -6.50
CA ILE A 45 -7.53 -7.04 -6.03
C ILE A 45 -8.02 -6.19 -7.22
N THR A 46 -7.17 -5.99 -8.23
CA THR A 46 -7.55 -5.19 -9.42
C THR A 46 -8.70 -5.85 -10.17
N GLU A 47 -8.62 -7.16 -10.38
CA GLU A 47 -9.67 -7.95 -11.02
C GLU A 47 -10.99 -7.86 -10.25
N LEU A 48 -10.95 -7.94 -8.92
CA LEU A 48 -12.14 -7.75 -8.08
C LEU A 48 -12.77 -6.36 -8.30
N PHE A 49 -11.99 -5.29 -8.36
CA PHE A 49 -12.53 -3.95 -8.56
C PHE A 49 -13.07 -3.70 -9.96
N GLU A 50 -12.66 -4.50 -10.95
CA GLU A 50 -13.18 -4.42 -12.32
C GLU A 50 -14.57 -5.07 -12.47
N GLN A 51 -14.98 -5.92 -11.53
CA GLN A 51 -16.30 -6.55 -11.52
C GLN A 51 -17.42 -5.53 -11.27
N ASP A 52 -18.50 -5.64 -12.06
CA ASP A 52 -19.66 -4.73 -11.99
C ASP A 52 -20.41 -4.79 -10.65
N GLU A 53 -20.34 -5.94 -9.96
CA GLU A 53 -20.88 -6.13 -8.61
C GLU A 53 -20.18 -5.24 -7.56
N VAL A 54 -18.88 -5.00 -7.74
CA VAL A 54 -18.04 -4.28 -6.77
C VAL A 54 -17.98 -2.79 -7.09
N SER A 55 -17.95 -2.44 -8.37
CA SER A 55 -17.93 -1.05 -8.80
C SER A 55 -18.73 -0.86 -10.07
N ARG A 56 -19.29 0.32 -10.31
CA ARG A 56 -20.04 0.66 -11.51
C ARG A 56 -19.27 1.64 -12.38
N GLN A 57 -19.33 1.47 -13.69
CA GLN A 57 -18.77 2.45 -14.62
C GLN A 57 -19.59 3.74 -14.63
N CYS A 58 -18.89 4.85 -14.68
CA CYS A 58 -19.44 6.16 -14.95
C CYS A 58 -19.99 6.24 -16.37
N ALA A 59 -21.11 6.93 -16.60
CA ALA A 59 -21.72 7.05 -17.94
C ALA A 59 -21.11 8.19 -18.79
N GLY A 60 -20.41 9.15 -18.17
CA GLY A 60 -19.95 10.35 -18.85
C GLY A 60 -18.76 10.10 -19.78
N LYS A 61 -18.83 10.61 -21.02
CA LYS A 61 -17.73 10.54 -22.01
C LYS A 61 -16.41 11.15 -21.53
N LYS A 62 -16.49 12.16 -20.64
CA LYS A 62 -15.31 12.84 -20.04
C LYS A 62 -14.84 12.17 -18.74
N GLU A 63 -15.56 11.17 -18.24
CA GLU A 63 -15.24 10.47 -16.99
C GLU A 63 -14.25 9.33 -17.24
N THR A 64 -13.14 9.65 -17.89
CA THR A 64 -12.08 8.68 -18.25
C THR A 64 -10.76 9.06 -17.61
N ILE A 65 -9.90 8.08 -17.34
CA ILE A 65 -8.53 8.27 -16.89
C ILE A 65 -7.61 7.54 -17.87
N THR A 66 -6.56 8.22 -18.32
CA THR A 66 -5.52 7.62 -19.17
C THR A 66 -4.23 7.48 -18.36
N ARG A 67 -3.68 6.27 -18.26
CA ARG A 67 -2.37 6.00 -17.65
C ARG A 67 -1.62 4.97 -18.47
N GLY A 68 -0.31 5.16 -18.65
CA GLY A 68 0.51 4.23 -19.43
C GLY A 68 0.01 4.03 -20.87
N LYS A 69 -0.56 5.08 -21.49
CA LYS A 69 -1.22 5.04 -22.81
C LYS A 69 -2.49 4.17 -22.89
N ILE A 70 -3.02 3.69 -21.77
CA ILE A 70 -4.28 2.96 -21.68
C ILE A 70 -5.35 3.89 -21.12
N LYS A 71 -6.46 4.05 -21.85
CA LYS A 71 -7.61 4.86 -21.45
C LYS A 71 -8.70 3.96 -20.87
N MET A 72 -9.14 4.27 -19.65
CA MET A 72 -10.20 3.51 -18.95
C MET A 72 -11.30 4.46 -18.47
N GLN A 73 -12.53 3.95 -18.39
CA GLN A 73 -13.66 4.67 -17.78
C GLN A 73 -13.50 4.69 -16.25
N LYS A 74 -13.82 5.81 -15.61
CA LYS A 74 -13.87 5.91 -14.15
C LYS A 74 -14.95 4.96 -13.62
N ARG A 75 -14.68 4.39 -12.45
CA ARG A 75 -15.60 3.49 -11.75
C ARG A 75 -15.85 4.02 -10.34
N LEU A 76 -17.09 3.89 -9.87
CA LEU A 76 -17.50 4.22 -8.51
C LEU A 76 -17.74 2.93 -7.73
N LEU A 77 -17.24 2.85 -6.50
CA LEU A 77 -17.46 1.68 -5.65
C LEU A 77 -18.93 1.59 -5.26
N ASN A 78 -19.48 0.37 -5.30
CA ASN A 78 -20.86 0.10 -4.88
C ASN A 78 -20.99 0.02 -3.34
N ASP A 79 -19.88 -0.21 -2.64
CA ASP A 79 -19.85 -0.43 -1.19
C ASP A 79 -18.57 0.19 -0.58
N THR A 80 -18.51 0.26 0.73
CA THR A 80 -17.33 0.72 1.46
C THR A 80 -16.16 -0.24 1.27
N LEU A 81 -14.93 0.30 1.26
CA LEU A 81 -13.71 -0.52 1.16
C LEU A 81 -13.63 -1.57 2.28
N LYS A 82 -14.18 -1.28 3.46
CA LYS A 82 -14.20 -2.21 4.60
C LYS A 82 -15.06 -3.45 4.30
N ASN A 83 -16.25 -3.25 3.75
CA ASN A 83 -17.14 -4.36 3.38
C ASN A 83 -16.56 -5.15 2.20
N LEU A 84 -15.97 -4.46 1.22
CA LEU A 84 -15.30 -5.11 0.10
C LEU A 84 -14.09 -5.94 0.55
N HIS A 85 -13.31 -5.44 1.51
CA HIS A 85 -12.22 -6.20 2.12
C HIS A 85 -12.72 -7.47 2.81
N MET A 86 -13.82 -7.38 3.57
CA MET A 86 -14.42 -8.56 4.20
C MET A 86 -14.88 -9.59 3.17
N LYS A 87 -15.54 -9.15 2.09
CA LYS A 87 -15.95 -10.02 0.97
C LYS A 87 -14.75 -10.65 0.26
N PHE A 88 -13.68 -9.89 0.02
CA PHE A 88 -12.47 -10.40 -0.61
C PHE A 88 -11.81 -11.49 0.25
N VAL A 89 -11.66 -11.25 1.54
CA VAL A 89 -11.09 -12.23 2.49
C VAL A 89 -11.95 -13.49 2.61
N SER A 90 -13.28 -13.40 2.45
CA SER A 90 -14.16 -14.57 2.49
C SER A 90 -14.17 -15.38 1.20
N CYS A 91 -14.01 -14.74 0.03
CA CYS A 91 -14.05 -15.44 -1.26
C CYS A 91 -12.68 -15.97 -1.69
N TYR A 92 -11.59 -15.30 -1.32
CA TYR A 92 -10.23 -15.66 -1.72
C TYR A 92 -9.48 -16.30 -0.55
N GLU A 93 -9.51 -17.64 -0.48
CA GLU A 93 -8.84 -18.41 0.58
C GLU A 93 -7.32 -18.14 0.64
N ASP A 94 -6.70 -17.86 -0.51
CA ASP A 94 -5.27 -17.48 -0.62
C ASP A 94 -4.91 -16.19 0.16
N HIS A 95 -5.91 -15.33 0.44
CA HIS A 95 -5.73 -14.01 1.03
C HIS A 95 -6.43 -13.85 2.39
N LYS A 96 -6.78 -14.95 3.04
CA LYS A 96 -7.54 -14.94 4.31
C LYS A 96 -6.91 -14.10 5.43
N ARG A 97 -5.59 -13.95 5.42
CA ARG A 97 -4.81 -13.20 6.43
C ARG A 97 -4.49 -11.76 6.01
N LEU A 98 -5.07 -11.28 4.91
CA LEU A 98 -4.82 -9.93 4.42
C LEU A 98 -5.41 -8.88 5.35
N SER A 99 -4.58 -7.98 5.88
CA SER A 99 -5.06 -6.85 6.69
C SER A 99 -5.75 -5.80 5.82
N TYR A 100 -6.74 -5.12 6.39
CA TYR A 100 -7.44 -4.01 5.73
C TYR A 100 -6.46 -2.92 5.24
N SER A 101 -5.47 -2.59 6.07
CA SER A 101 -4.44 -1.60 5.72
C SER A 101 -3.56 -1.99 4.53
N LEU A 102 -3.39 -3.29 4.29
CA LEU A 102 -2.61 -3.79 3.15
C LEU A 102 -3.49 -3.93 1.90
N PHE A 103 -4.79 -4.20 2.08
CA PHE A 103 -5.79 -4.20 1.00
C PHE A 103 -5.96 -2.81 0.36
N CYS A 104 -5.94 -1.74 1.16
CA CYS A 104 -6.12 -0.36 0.68
C CYS A 104 -4.84 0.30 0.09
N LYS A 105 -3.75 -0.44 -0.08
CA LYS A 105 -2.47 0.08 -0.62
C LYS A 105 -2.31 -0.23 -2.09
#